data_AF-A0A2N6AIW4-F1
#
_entry.id   AF-A0A2N6AIW4-F1
#
_cell.length_a   1.000
_cell.length_b   1.000
_cell.length_c   1.000
_cell.angle_alpha   90.00
_cell.angle_beta   90.00
_cell.angle_gamma   90.00
#
_symmetry.space_group_name_H-M   'P 1'
#
loop_
_entity.id
_entity.type
_entity.pdbx_description
1 polymer ?
#
loop_
_entity_poly.entity_id
_entity_poly.type
_entity_poly.pdbx_seq_one_letter_code
_entity_poly.pdbx_strand_id
1 'polypeptide(L)'
;MHEREDQIHLSDVINENTSLSDRFGLYLHYCEPKQKEYLEIVKNYAKRNSIDISEEELYAKALQFSRNSGDRSGRTAKQFITNLLAGLF
;
A
#
# COMPACT_ATOMS: atom_id res chain seq x y z
N MET A 1 40.38 6.54 -7.71
CA MET A 1 40.08 7.98 -7.58
C MET A 1 38.77 8.32 -8.32
N HIS A 2 37.63 7.72 -7.96
CA HIS A 2 36.30 8.04 -8.54
C HIS A 2 35.14 7.95 -7.52
N GLU A 3 35.42 7.73 -6.22
CA GLU A 3 34.36 7.52 -5.22
C GLU A 3 33.86 8.80 -4.55
N ARG A 4 34.56 9.93 -4.72
CA ARG A 4 34.20 11.21 -4.09
C ARG A 4 33.25 12.06 -4.92
N GLU A 5 33.22 11.88 -6.24
CA GLU A 5 32.41 12.68 -7.15
C GLU A 5 30.93 12.23 -7.11
N ASP A 6 30.68 10.92 -7.02
CA ASP A 6 29.33 10.34 -6.93
C ASP A 6 28.60 10.74 -5.63
N GLN A 7 29.33 10.85 -4.51
CA GLN A 7 28.78 11.26 -3.21
C GLN A 7 28.39 12.74 -3.15
N ILE A 8 29.11 13.61 -3.87
CA ILE A 8 28.79 15.04 -3.97
C ILE A 8 27.49 15.21 -4.75
N HIS A 9 27.37 14.54 -5.91
CA HIS A 9 26.14 14.57 -6.71
C HIS A 9 24.92 14.00 -5.96
N LEU A 10 25.08 12.91 -5.20
CA LEU A 10 23.99 12.37 -4.39
C LEU A 10 23.55 13.33 -3.28
N SER A 11 24.50 14.02 -2.65
CA SER A 11 24.22 14.97 -1.57
C SER A 11 23.51 16.23 -2.09
N ASP A 12 23.88 16.71 -3.28
CA ASP A 12 23.20 17.83 -3.94
C ASP A 12 21.76 17.47 -4.33
N VAL A 13 21.52 16.26 -4.87
CA VAL A 13 20.17 15.77 -5.19
C VAL A 13 19.30 15.66 -3.93
N ILE A 14 19.86 15.20 -2.81
CA ILE A 14 19.13 15.13 -1.53
C ILE A 14 18.82 16.54 -1.00
N ASN A 15 19.78 17.47 -1.07
CA ASN A 15 19.60 18.85 -0.61
C ASN A 15 18.56 19.62 -1.46
N GLU A 16 18.57 19.44 -2.78
CA GLU A 16 17.61 20.08 -3.69
C GLU A 16 16.18 19.55 -3.48
N ASN A 17 16.03 18.23 -3.25
CA ASN A 17 14.75 17.59 -2.95
C ASN A 17 14.20 17.99 -1.56
N THR A 18 15.10 18.20 -0.60
CA THR A 18 14.78 18.74 0.74
C THR A 18 14.30 20.19 0.62
N SER A 19 15.01 21.02 -0.16
CA SER A 19 14.63 22.43 -0.40
C SER A 19 13.26 22.58 -1.06
N LEU A 20 12.88 21.69 -1.98
CA LEU A 20 11.55 21.68 -2.57
C LEU A 20 10.48 21.31 -1.54
N SER A 21 10.71 20.25 -0.76
CA SER A 21 9.77 19.77 0.26
C SER A 21 9.49 20.83 1.34
N ASP A 22 10.52 21.58 1.76
CA ASP A 22 10.40 22.69 2.73
C ASP A 22 9.56 23.87 2.21
N ARG A 23 9.49 24.10 0.89
CA ARG A 23 8.73 25.22 0.30
C ARG A 23 7.23 24.99 0.22
N PHE A 24 6.77 23.73 0.19
CA PHE A 24 5.35 23.42 0.10
C PHE A 24 4.65 23.43 1.48
N GLY A 25 5.40 23.23 2.57
CA GLY A 25 4.90 23.35 3.95
C GLY A 25 3.69 22.46 4.32
N LEU A 26 3.32 21.51 3.45
CA LEU A 26 2.12 20.70 3.56
C LEU A 26 2.51 19.24 3.76
N TYR A 27 2.22 18.72 4.95
CA TYR A 27 2.45 17.32 5.29
C TYR A 27 1.11 16.57 5.25
N LEU A 28 0.97 15.63 4.33
CA LEU A 28 -0.17 14.71 4.29
C LEU A 28 0.12 13.50 5.16
N HIS A 29 -0.55 13.41 6.30
CA HIS A 29 -0.44 12.25 7.17
C HIS A 29 -1.39 11.14 6.69
N TYR A 30 -0.83 9.99 6.35
CA TYR A 30 -1.61 8.80 6.01
C TYR A 30 -1.74 7.93 7.26
N CYS A 31 -2.97 7.83 7.77
CA CYS A 31 -3.30 6.92 8.86
C CYS A 31 -3.62 5.53 8.31
N GLU A 32 -3.23 4.49 9.05
CA GLU A 32 -3.57 3.11 8.69
C GLU A 32 -5.09 2.90 8.74
N PRO A 33 -5.70 2.26 7.73
CA PRO A 33 -7.12 1.98 7.73
C PRO A 33 -7.51 1.14 8.93
N LYS A 34 -8.60 1.50 9.60
CA LYS A 34 -9.21 0.59 10.57
C LYS A 34 -9.71 -0.66 9.86
N GLN A 35 -9.86 -1.76 10.59
CA GLN A 35 -10.31 -3.04 10.03
C GLN A 35 -11.56 -2.90 9.15
N LYS A 36 -12.55 -2.11 9.58
CA LYS A 36 -13.77 -1.85 8.81
C LYS A 36 -13.47 -1.21 7.45
N GLU A 37 -12.59 -0.20 7.42
CA GLU A 37 -12.21 0.48 6.18
C GLU A 37 -11.42 -0.44 5.25
N TYR A 38 -10.51 -1.25 5.81
CA TYR A 38 -9.81 -2.29 5.05
C TYR A 38 -10.80 -3.27 4.38
N LEU A 39 -11.81 -3.75 5.12
CA LEU A 39 -12.83 -4.64 4.56
C LEU A 39 -13.67 -3.98 3.46
N GLU A 40 -14.03 -2.71 3.62
CA GLU A 40 -14.73 -1.93 2.58
C GLU A 40 -13.87 -1.77 1.31
N ILE A 41 -12.56 -1.56 1.46
CA ILE A 41 -11.62 -1.50 0.33
C ILE A 41 -11.62 -2.85 -0.41
N VAL A 42 -11.52 -3.96 0.34
CA VAL A 42 -11.54 -5.32 -0.22
C VAL A 42 -12.85 -5.60 -0.95
N LYS A 43 -14.00 -5.28 -0.34
CA LYS A 43 -15.33 -5.42 -0.97
C LYS A 43 -15.41 -4.65 -2.29
N ASN A 44 -14.93 -3.42 -2.30
CA ASN A 44 -14.92 -2.59 -3.51
C ASN A 44 -14.05 -3.21 -4.62
N TYR A 45 -12.88 -3.75 -4.27
CA TYR A 45 -12.07 -4.47 -5.24
C TYR A 45 -12.73 -5.77 -5.72
N ALA A 46 -13.36 -6.54 -4.84
CA ALA A 46 -14.07 -7.77 -5.23
C ALA A 46 -15.21 -7.47 -6.20
N LYS A 47 -16.01 -6.43 -5.90
CA LYS A 47 -17.08 -5.95 -6.77
C LYS A 47 -16.56 -5.46 -8.13
N ARG A 48 -15.44 -4.73 -8.15
CA ARG A 48 -14.82 -4.26 -9.41
C ARG A 48 -14.32 -5.40 -10.30
N ASN A 49 -13.87 -6.51 -9.69
CA ASN A 49 -13.36 -7.67 -10.42
C ASN A 49 -14.43 -8.76 -10.62
N SER A 50 -15.70 -8.49 -10.26
CA SER A 50 -16.83 -9.43 -10.37
C SER A 50 -16.54 -10.80 -9.76
N ILE A 51 -15.87 -10.82 -8.59
CA ILE A 51 -15.56 -12.05 -7.87
C ILE A 51 -16.83 -12.58 -7.21
N ASP A 52 -17.22 -13.80 -7.55
CA ASP A 52 -18.40 -14.50 -6.98
C ASP A 52 -18.00 -15.26 -5.71
N ILE A 53 -17.99 -14.55 -4.59
CA ILE A 53 -17.71 -15.09 -3.26
C ILE A 53 -18.65 -14.40 -2.26
N SER A 54 -19.09 -15.12 -1.23
CA SER A 54 -19.90 -14.51 -0.18
C SER A 54 -19.11 -13.44 0.56
N GLU A 55 -19.79 -12.38 1.00
CA GLU A 55 -19.16 -11.28 1.72
C GLU A 55 -18.48 -11.76 3.02
N GLU A 56 -19.11 -12.71 3.71
CA GLU A 56 -18.58 -13.31 4.94
C GLU A 56 -17.27 -14.06 4.68
N GLU A 57 -17.21 -14.87 3.62
CA GLU A 57 -15.99 -15.62 3.26
C GLU A 57 -14.89 -14.69 2.76
N LEU A 58 -15.24 -13.68 1.96
CA LEU A 58 -14.32 -12.65 1.49
C LEU A 58 -13.64 -11.95 2.66
N TYR A 59 -14.41 -11.53 3.66
CA TYR A 59 -13.87 -10.85 4.83
C TYR A 59 -13.01 -11.77 5.69
N ALA A 60 -13.44 -13.01 5.92
CA ALA A 60 -12.66 -13.97 6.69
C ALA A 60 -11.27 -14.20 6.05
N LYS A 61 -11.24 -14.46 4.72
CA LYS A 61 -10.00 -14.65 3.96
C LYS A 61 -9.15 -13.38 3.94
N ALA A 62 -9.75 -12.21 3.74
CA ALA A 62 -9.04 -10.93 3.72
C ALA A 62 -8.39 -10.60 5.07
N LEU A 63 -9.07 -10.92 6.18
CA LEU A 63 -8.51 -10.73 7.53
C LEU A 63 -7.35 -11.68 7.77
N GLN A 64 -7.47 -12.95 7.38
CA GLN A 64 -6.37 -13.90 7.48
C GLN A 64 -5.16 -13.44 6.66
N PHE A 65 -5.38 -12.98 5.43
CA PHE A 65 -4.33 -12.46 4.57
C PHE A 65 -3.64 -11.21 5.16
N SER A 66 -4.41 -10.29 5.76
CA SER A 66 -3.85 -9.10 6.41
C SER A 66 -2.96 -9.46 7.62
N ARG A 67 -3.33 -10.50 8.38
CA ARG A 67 -2.51 -10.99 9.51
C ARG A 67 -1.17 -11.53 9.03
N ASN A 68 -1.16 -12.25 7.90
CA ASN A 68 0.08 -12.78 7.32
C ASN A 68 0.95 -11.69 6.69
N SER A 69 0.32 -10.66 6.10
CA SER A 69 1.03 -9.54 5.47
C SER A 69 1.55 -8.51 6.47
N GLY A 70 1.07 -8.54 7.72
CA GLY A 70 1.50 -7.66 8.81
C GLY A 70 0.92 -6.25 8.76
N ASP A 71 0.00 -5.94 7.84
CA ASP A 71 -0.58 -4.60 7.65
C ASP A 71 -1.98 -4.65 7.02
N ARG A 72 -2.75 -3.56 7.20
CA ARG A 72 -4.12 -3.37 6.69
C ARG A 72 -4.25 -2.18 5.75
N SER A 73 -3.29 -1.99 4.86
CA SER A 73 -3.36 -0.97 3.82
C SER A 73 -4.19 -1.38 2.59
N GLY A 74 -4.53 -0.38 1.78
CA GLY A 74 -5.11 -0.61 0.45
C GLY A 74 -4.18 -1.40 -0.49
N ARG A 75 -2.87 -1.40 -0.25
CA ARG A 75 -1.92 -2.23 -0.99
C ARG A 75 -2.11 -3.70 -0.66
N THR A 76 -2.21 -4.05 0.62
CA THR A 76 -2.51 -5.40 1.08
C THR A 76 -3.87 -5.89 0.53
N ALA A 77 -4.89 -5.03 0.54
CA ALA A 77 -6.20 -5.35 -0.03
C ALA A 77 -6.11 -5.66 -1.55
N LYS A 78 -5.33 -4.88 -2.30
CA LYS A 78 -5.10 -5.15 -3.73
C LYS A 78 -4.35 -6.47 -3.94
N GLN A 79 -3.31 -6.73 -3.15
CA GLN A 79 -2.55 -8.00 -3.23
C GLN A 79 -3.42 -9.20 -2.92
N PHE A 80 -4.26 -9.12 -1.88
CA PHE A 80 -5.26 -10.13 -1.55
C PHE A 80 -6.14 -10.47 -2.77
N ILE A 81 -6.69 -9.46 -3.43
CA ILE A 81 -7.57 -9.65 -4.59
C ILE A 81 -6.81 -10.23 -5.78
N THR A 82 -5.59 -9.75 -6.05
CA THR A 82 -4.73 -10.33 -7.10
C THR A 82 -4.46 -11.81 -6.85
N ASN A 83 -4.15 -12.18 -5.60
CA ASN A 83 -3.93 -13.58 -5.23
C ASN A 83 -5.20 -14.42 -5.39
N LEU A 84 -6.37 -13.86 -5.09
CA LEU A 84 -7.67 -14.51 -5.27
C LEU A 84 -7.96 -14.77 -6.76
N LEU A 85 -7.71 -13.78 -7.62
CA LEU A 85 -7.84 -13.93 -9.08
C LEU A 85 -6.82 -14.92 -9.66
N ALA A 86 -5.63 -15.01 -9.07
CA ALA A 86 -4.60 -15.97 -9.47
C ALA A 86 -4.87 -17.40 -8.96
N GLY A 87 -5.91 -17.61 -8.13
CA GLY A 87 -6.22 -18.92 -7.54
C GLY A 87 -5.20 -19.37 -6.48
N LEU A 88 -4.53 -18.43 -5.82
CA LEU A 88 -3.50 -18.71 -4.79
C LEU A 88 -4.08 -18.77 -3.36
N PHE A 89 -5.36 -19.15 -3.22
CA PHE A 89 -6.08 -19.26 -1.93
C PHE A 89 -6.69 -20.64 -1.72
#